data_AF-A0A3L6RR29-F1
#
_entry.id   AF-A0A3L6RR29-F1
#
_cell.length_a   1.000
_cell.length_b   1.000
_cell.length_c   1.000
_cell.angle_alpha   90.00
_cell.angle_beta   90.00
_cell.angle_gamma   90.00
#
_symmetry.space_group_name_H-M   'P 1'
#
loop_
_entity.id
_entity.type
_entity.pdbx_description
1 polymer ?
#
loop_
_entity_poly.entity_id
_entity_poly.type
_entity_poly.pdbx_seq_one_letter_code
_entity_poly.pdbx_strand_id
1 'polypeptide(L)'
;MFYVRQSTKCIDRCVADDVLRRFTNGAGELSLAISNDIWALLSLHDMSHLNMGEEASLHKAKDFSSKRLASAIRYLNNPGLARYVRQSLDHPYHLSLMQYKARHHLSYLQSLPNRTSTAAMEELATAEFHLNKLLHQKEMEEVKRYT
;
A
#
# COMPACT_ATOMS: atom_id res chain seq x y z
N MET A 1 2.84 27.88 -5.30
CA MET A 1 3.99 26.96 -5.09
C MET A 1 3.75 25.63 -5.83
N PHE A 2 3.53 25.68 -7.15
CA PHE A 2 3.10 24.51 -7.95
C PHE A 2 4.21 23.91 -8.84
N TYR A 3 5.40 24.52 -8.88
CA TYR A 3 6.47 24.13 -9.80
C TYR A 3 7.48 23.11 -9.26
N VAL A 4 7.47 22.81 -7.95
CA VAL A 4 8.44 21.86 -7.35
C VAL A 4 7.92 20.41 -7.36
N ARG A 5 6.65 20.17 -7.72
CA ARG A 5 6.02 18.84 -7.67
C ARG A 5 6.09 18.03 -8.96
N GLN A 6 6.56 18.60 -10.07
CA GLN A 6 6.68 17.89 -11.35
C GLN A 6 8.04 17.18 -11.51
N SER A 7 9.12 17.74 -10.94
CA SER A 7 10.46 17.15 -11.07
C SER A 7 10.65 15.85 -10.30
N THR A 8 9.99 15.66 -9.16
CA THR A 8 10.09 14.39 -8.41
C THR A 8 9.28 13.26 -9.04
N LYS A 9 8.19 13.58 -9.75
CA LYS A 9 7.31 12.59 -10.39
C LYS A 9 7.95 11.81 -11.55
N CYS A 10 8.86 12.42 -12.31
CA CYS A 10 9.57 11.72 -13.38
C CYS A 10 10.74 10.87 -12.84
N ILE A 11 11.32 11.27 -11.71
CA ILE A 11 12.40 10.51 -11.05
C ILE A 11 11.84 9.22 -10.47
N ASP A 12 10.68 9.25 -9.81
CA ASP A 12 10.02 8.03 -9.32
C ASP A 12 9.59 7.09 -10.48
N ARG A 13 9.30 7.66 -11.66
CA ARG A 13 8.80 6.95 -12.86
C ARG A 13 9.83 6.01 -13.48
N CYS A 14 11.00 6.52 -13.89
CA CYS A 14 12.03 5.68 -14.52
C CYS A 14 12.57 4.62 -13.56
N VAL A 15 12.64 4.95 -12.26
CA VAL A 15 13.14 4.04 -11.23
C VAL A 15 12.22 2.81 -11.08
N ALA A 16 10.90 2.98 -11.12
CA ALA A 16 9.97 1.86 -10.93
C ALA A 16 10.08 0.82 -12.05
N ASP A 17 10.09 1.24 -13.32
CA ASP A 17 10.22 0.32 -14.46
C ASP A 17 11.59 -0.39 -14.47
N ASP A 18 12.66 0.37 -14.26
CA ASP A 18 14.02 -0.16 -14.22
C ASP A 18 14.21 -1.19 -13.09
N VAL A 19 13.62 -0.93 -11.92
CA VAL A 19 13.62 -1.88 -10.80
C VAL A 19 12.81 -3.14 -11.14
N LEU A 20 11.66 -3.01 -11.81
CA LEU A 20 10.84 -4.16 -12.19
C LEU A 20 11.51 -5.09 -13.20
N ARG A 21 12.32 -4.54 -14.11
CA ARG A 21 13.10 -5.34 -15.06
C ARG A 21 14.08 -6.29 -14.37
N ARG A 22 14.52 -6.00 -13.14
CA ARG A 22 15.38 -6.91 -12.35
C ARG A 22 14.64 -8.16 -11.89
N PHE A 23 13.31 -8.14 -11.92
CA PHE A 23 12.43 -9.22 -11.47
C PHE A 23 11.76 -9.98 -12.62
N THR A 24 12.07 -9.62 -13.86
CA THR A 24 11.66 -10.36 -15.06
C THR A 24 12.71 -11.38 -15.47
N ASN A 25 12.27 -12.55 -15.95
CA ASN A 25 13.16 -13.56 -16.53
C ASN A 25 13.63 -13.15 -17.94
N GLY A 26 14.46 -13.98 -18.58
CA GLY A 26 14.96 -13.72 -19.94
C GLY A 26 13.88 -13.60 -21.02
N ALA A 27 12.64 -14.01 -20.75
CA ALA A 27 11.48 -13.83 -21.63
C ALA A 27 10.67 -12.55 -21.32
N GLY A 28 11.09 -11.74 -20.34
CA GLY A 28 10.37 -10.55 -19.91
C GLY A 28 9.16 -10.82 -19.02
N GLU A 29 9.02 -12.06 -18.50
CA GLU A 29 7.94 -12.47 -17.62
C GLU A 29 8.37 -12.36 -16.15
N LEU A 30 7.46 -11.89 -15.28
CA LEU A 30 7.74 -11.77 -13.85
C LEU A 30 8.06 -13.13 -13.22
N SER A 31 9.18 -13.18 -12.50
CA SER A 31 9.76 -14.41 -11.97
C SER A 31 8.81 -15.14 -11.00
N LEU A 32 8.81 -16.48 -11.08
CA LEU A 32 8.10 -17.36 -10.16
C LEU A 32 8.59 -17.20 -8.71
N ALA A 33 9.81 -16.71 -8.48
CA ALA A 33 10.36 -16.50 -7.15
C ALA A 33 9.53 -15.49 -6.31
N ILE A 34 8.91 -14.50 -6.96
CA ILE A 34 8.00 -13.53 -6.31
C ILE A 34 6.63 -14.14 -6.07
N SER A 35 6.23 -15.18 -6.82
CA SER A 35 4.83 -15.60 -6.86
C SER A 35 4.30 -16.18 -5.54
N ASN A 36 5.19 -16.51 -4.60
CA ASN A 36 4.84 -17.12 -3.32
C ASN A 36 5.09 -16.21 -2.12
N ASP A 37 5.81 -15.10 -2.29
CA ASP A 37 6.05 -14.13 -1.21
C ASP A 37 4.95 -13.05 -1.25
N ILE A 38 4.06 -13.09 -0.26
CA ILE A 38 2.93 -12.17 -0.13
C ILE A 38 3.40 -10.72 0.01
N TRP A 39 4.50 -10.47 0.71
CA TRP A 39 5.02 -9.12 0.89
C TRP A 39 5.63 -8.59 -0.39
N ALA A 40 6.38 -9.43 -1.10
CA ALA A 40 6.90 -9.08 -2.42
C ALA A 40 5.76 -8.79 -3.41
N LEU A 41 4.68 -9.58 -3.39
CA LEU A 41 3.49 -9.35 -4.22
C LEU A 41 2.74 -8.07 -3.86
N LEU A 42 2.62 -7.74 -2.57
CA LEU A 42 1.99 -6.49 -2.11
C LEU A 42 2.81 -5.27 -2.55
N SER A 43 4.13 -5.31 -2.37
CA SER A 43 5.03 -4.25 -2.83
C SER A 43 4.95 -4.08 -4.34
N LEU A 44 4.98 -5.19 -5.09
CA LEU A 44 4.82 -5.19 -6.55
C LEU A 44 3.46 -4.61 -6.97
N HIS A 45 2.40 -4.97 -6.25
CA HIS A 45 1.06 -4.45 -6.49
C HIS A 45 1.02 -2.94 -6.30
N ASP A 46 1.50 -2.44 -5.15
CA ASP A 46 1.54 -1.01 -4.87
C ASP A 46 2.37 -0.26 -5.93
N MET A 47 3.58 -0.73 -6.23
CA MET A 47 4.44 -0.15 -7.28
C MET A 47 3.74 -0.08 -8.65
N SER A 48 2.97 -1.12 -9.01
CA SER A 48 2.27 -1.16 -10.30
C SER A 48 1.24 -0.05 -10.49
N HIS A 49 0.73 0.56 -9.40
CA HIS A 49 -0.21 1.69 -9.46
C HIS A 49 0.47 3.06 -9.56
N LEU A 50 1.81 3.10 -9.69
CA LEU A 50 2.53 4.30 -10.13
C LEU A 50 2.45 4.51 -11.65
N ASN A 51 1.87 3.55 -12.37
CA ASN A 51 1.66 3.61 -13.81
C ASN A 51 0.82 4.83 -14.20
N MET A 52 1.35 5.64 -15.12
CA MET A 52 0.66 6.83 -15.65
C MET A 52 0.03 6.61 -17.04
N GLY A 53 -0.02 5.35 -17.50
CA GLY A 53 -0.71 4.92 -18.72
C GLY A 53 0.23 4.61 -19.90
N GLU A 54 1.54 4.69 -19.70
CA GLU A 54 2.53 4.58 -20.78
C GLU A 54 3.41 3.32 -20.65
N GLU A 55 3.50 2.72 -19.45
CA GLU A 55 4.43 1.63 -19.17
C GLU A 55 3.76 0.24 -19.25
N ALA A 56 4.11 -0.54 -20.29
CA ALA A 56 3.60 -1.90 -20.49
C ALA A 56 4.00 -2.88 -19.37
N SER A 57 5.18 -2.68 -18.76
CA SER A 57 5.71 -3.48 -17.65
C SER A 57 4.89 -3.31 -16.37
N LEU A 58 4.54 -2.08 -15.99
CA LEU A 58 3.72 -1.80 -14.81
C LEU A 58 2.31 -2.34 -14.97
N HIS A 59 1.74 -2.30 -16.18
CA HIS A 59 0.46 -2.96 -16.47
C HIS A 59 0.56 -4.48 -16.24
N LYS A 60 1.59 -5.14 -16.77
CA LYS A 60 1.83 -6.58 -16.54
C LYS A 60 2.02 -6.88 -15.05
N ALA A 61 2.76 -6.05 -14.32
CA ALA A 61 2.97 -6.18 -12.87
C ALA A 61 1.66 -6.08 -12.08
N LYS A 62 0.77 -5.17 -12.48
CA LYS A 62 -0.56 -5.04 -11.89
C LYS A 62 -1.37 -6.31 -12.08
N ASP A 63 -1.49 -6.79 -13.32
CA ASP A 63 -2.24 -8.01 -13.64
C ASP A 63 -1.70 -9.24 -12.90
N PHE A 64 -0.37 -9.40 -12.90
CA PHE A 64 0.31 -10.51 -12.24
C PHE A 64 0.07 -10.48 -10.72
N SER A 65 0.37 -9.35 -10.07
CA SER A 65 0.25 -9.21 -8.62
C SER A 65 -1.19 -9.34 -8.16
N SER A 66 -2.15 -8.71 -8.84
CA SER A 66 -3.58 -8.80 -8.51
C SER A 66 -4.09 -10.25 -8.55
N LYS A 67 -3.79 -11.00 -9.62
CA LYS A 67 -4.21 -12.41 -9.74
C LYS A 67 -3.61 -13.28 -8.65
N ARG A 68 -2.32 -13.11 -8.35
CA ARG A 68 -1.61 -13.90 -7.34
C ARG A 68 -2.11 -13.59 -5.94
N LEU A 69 -2.25 -12.32 -5.57
CA LEU A 69 -2.79 -11.90 -4.27
C LEU A 69 -4.23 -12.39 -4.09
N ALA A 70 -5.10 -12.21 -5.10
CA ALA A 70 -6.48 -12.66 -5.03
C ALA A 70 -6.61 -14.18 -4.83
N SER A 71 -5.75 -14.96 -5.50
CA SER A 71 -5.68 -16.40 -5.29
C SER A 71 -5.14 -16.77 -3.92
N ALA A 72 -4.10 -16.06 -3.45
CA ALA A 72 -3.42 -16.36 -2.20
C ALA A 72 -4.32 -16.18 -0.97
N ILE A 73 -5.27 -15.23 -0.99
CA ILE A 73 -6.20 -14.96 0.13
C ILE A 73 -6.82 -16.23 0.71
N ARG A 74 -7.18 -17.21 -0.14
CA ARG A 74 -7.83 -18.47 0.29
C ARG A 74 -6.91 -19.42 1.06
N TYR A 75 -5.59 -19.24 0.94
CA TYR A 75 -4.57 -20.12 1.51
C TYR A 75 -3.79 -19.46 2.65
N LEU A 76 -4.16 -18.23 3.04
CA LEU A 76 -3.52 -17.52 4.15
C LEU A 76 -4.10 -18.00 5.49
N ASN A 77 -3.24 -18.61 6.31
CA ASN A 77 -3.60 -19.09 7.64
C ASN A 77 -3.88 -17.95 8.63
N ASN A 78 -3.31 -16.76 8.40
CA ASN A 78 -3.54 -15.59 9.24
C ASN A 78 -4.73 -14.77 8.69
N PRO A 79 -5.87 -14.70 9.41
CA PRO A 79 -7.05 -13.95 8.95
C PRO A 79 -6.80 -12.43 8.89
N GLY A 80 -5.95 -11.90 9.77
CA GLY A 80 -5.51 -10.51 9.75
C GLY A 80 -4.73 -10.19 8.47
N LEU A 81 -3.83 -11.08 8.05
CA LEU A 81 -3.09 -10.95 6.78
C LEU A 81 -4.02 -11.07 5.57
N ALA A 82 -4.95 -12.02 5.57
CA ALA A 82 -5.93 -12.19 4.50
C ALA A 82 -6.79 -10.93 4.31
N ARG A 83 -7.21 -10.30 5.42
CA ARG A 83 -7.92 -9.02 5.41
C ARG A 83 -7.04 -7.88 4.88
N TYR A 84 -5.78 -7.82 5.30
CA TYR A 84 -4.83 -6.80 4.82
C TYR A 84 -4.56 -6.89 3.32
N VAL A 85 -4.43 -8.11 2.79
CA VAL A 85 -4.26 -8.36 1.35
C VAL A 85 -5.50 -7.92 0.57
N ARG A 86 -6.70 -8.29 1.04
CA ARG A 86 -7.96 -7.86 0.42
C ARG A 86 -8.08 -6.34 0.36
N GLN A 87 -7.80 -5.66 1.47
CA GLN A 87 -7.84 -4.20 1.52
C GLN A 87 -6.81 -3.55 0.60
N SER A 88 -5.64 -4.15 0.42
CA SER A 88 -4.63 -3.63 -0.51
C SER A 88 -5.03 -3.80 -1.97
N LEU A 89 -5.76 -4.88 -2.32
CA LEU A 89 -6.34 -5.06 -3.65
C LEU A 89 -7.46 -4.06 -3.94
N ASP A 90 -8.34 -3.83 -2.96
CA ASP A 90 -9.43 -2.87 -3.11
C ASP A 90 -8.90 -1.44 -3.14
N HIS A 91 -7.91 -1.12 -2.31
CA HIS A 91 -7.42 0.23 -2.03
C HIS A 91 -5.87 0.24 -2.07
N PRO A 92 -5.29 0.36 -3.29
CA PRO A 92 -3.84 0.36 -3.48
C PRO A 92 -3.17 1.56 -2.82
N TYR A 93 -1.92 1.41 -2.37
CA TYR A 93 -1.24 2.41 -1.53
C TYR A 93 -1.23 3.82 -2.14
N HIS A 94 -0.77 3.96 -3.39
CA HIS A 94 -0.66 5.28 -4.04
C HIS A 94 -1.99 5.89 -4.49
N LEU A 95 -3.08 5.13 -4.41
CA LEU A 95 -4.43 5.57 -4.79
C LEU A 95 -5.35 5.79 -3.58
N SER A 96 -4.82 5.62 -2.37
CA SER A 96 -5.60 5.66 -1.12
C SER A 96 -5.23 6.85 -0.26
N LEU A 97 -6.16 7.27 0.60
CA LEU A 97 -5.86 8.25 1.66
C LEU A 97 -4.83 7.66 2.63
N MET A 98 -3.78 8.43 2.93
CA MET A 98 -2.70 8.00 3.83
C MET A 98 -3.23 7.58 5.21
N GLN A 99 -4.17 8.36 5.76
CA GLN A 99 -4.82 8.04 7.04
C GLN A 99 -5.62 6.73 6.98
N TYR A 100 -6.25 6.40 5.85
CA TYR A 100 -6.93 5.13 5.65
C TYR A 100 -5.91 3.99 5.70
N LYS A 101 -4.86 4.04 4.86
CA LYS A 101 -3.82 2.98 4.81
C LYS A 101 -3.12 2.78 6.16
N ALA A 102 -2.80 3.88 6.86
CA ALA A 102 -2.19 3.82 8.18
C ALA A 102 -3.06 3.05 9.20
N ARG A 103 -4.37 3.30 9.22
CA ARG A 103 -5.30 2.60 10.12
C ARG A 103 -5.43 1.11 9.79
N HIS A 104 -5.44 0.77 8.50
CA HIS A 104 -5.48 -0.62 8.07
C HIS A 104 -4.19 -1.38 8.42
N HIS A 105 -3.04 -0.72 8.26
CA HIS A 105 -1.75 -1.28 8.67
C HIS A 105 -1.67 -1.46 10.19
N LEU A 106 -2.08 -0.46 10.96
CA LEU A 106 -2.16 -0.56 12.42
C LEU A 106 -3.08 -1.71 12.86
N SER A 107 -4.25 -1.84 12.26
CA SER A 107 -5.19 -2.94 12.56
C SER A 107 -4.59 -4.33 12.24
N TYR A 108 -3.75 -4.42 11.20
CA TYR A 108 -3.02 -5.64 10.91
C TYR A 108 -1.96 -5.94 11.98
N LEU A 109 -1.11 -4.97 12.34
CA LEU A 109 -0.10 -5.13 13.39
C LEU A 109 -0.73 -5.58 14.71
N GLN A 110 -1.84 -4.93 15.09
CA GLN A 110 -2.59 -5.26 16.30
C GLN A 110 -3.20 -6.67 16.29
N SER A 111 -3.40 -7.27 15.11
CA SER A 111 -3.91 -8.64 14.95
C SER A 111 -2.84 -9.73 15.05
N LEU A 112 -1.55 -9.35 15.10
CA LEU A 112 -0.46 -10.31 15.18
C LEU A 112 -0.33 -10.91 16.60
N PRO A 113 0.01 -12.21 16.73
CA PRO A 113 0.16 -12.85 18.03
C PRO A 113 1.34 -12.32 18.86
N ASN A 114 2.43 -11.88 18.22
CA ASN A 114 3.62 -11.35 18.88
C ASN A 114 3.82 -9.88 18.47
N ARG A 115 3.60 -8.97 19.43
CA ARG A 115 3.58 -7.51 19.22
C ARG A 115 4.72 -6.78 19.95
N THR A 116 5.64 -7.53 20.58
CA THR A 116 6.69 -6.92 21.41
C THR A 116 7.59 -5.99 20.59
N SER A 117 7.89 -6.34 19.33
CA SER A 117 8.70 -5.51 18.44
C SER A 117 7.95 -4.30 17.85
N THR A 118 6.62 -4.30 17.86
CA THR A 118 5.78 -3.24 17.25
C THR A 118 5.06 -2.37 18.28
N ALA A 119 5.10 -2.73 19.57
CA ALA A 119 4.34 -2.07 20.64
C ALA A 119 4.52 -0.55 20.69
N ALA A 120 5.76 -0.05 20.64
CA ALA A 120 6.04 1.38 20.68
C ALA A 120 5.48 2.13 19.44
N MET A 121 5.57 1.51 18.26
CA MET A 121 4.99 2.08 17.04
C MET A 121 3.46 2.09 17.09
N GLU A 122 2.85 1.04 17.64
CA GLU A 122 1.40 0.95 17.79
C GLU A 122 0.86 1.97 18.79
N GLU A 123 1.56 2.19 19.90
CA GLU A 123 1.22 3.22 20.89
C GLU A 123 1.26 4.62 20.26
N LEU A 124 2.37 4.93 19.58
CA LEU A 124 2.52 6.21 18.88
C LEU A 124 1.43 6.42 17.83
N ALA A 125 1.22 5.45 16.94
CA ALA A 125 0.21 5.54 15.89
C ALA A 125 -1.21 5.68 16.45
N THR A 126 -1.50 5.05 17.59
CA THR A 126 -2.79 5.17 18.27
C THR A 126 -2.97 6.57 18.87
N ALA A 127 -1.93 7.11 19.52
CA ALA A 127 -1.95 8.44 20.10
C ALA A 127 -2.12 9.52 19.03
N GLU A 128 -1.35 9.45 17.93
CA GLU A 128 -1.48 10.35 16.78
C GLU A 128 -2.87 10.29 16.17
N PHE A 129 -3.43 9.08 16.03
CA PHE A 129 -4.78 8.91 15.51
C PHE A 129 -5.83 9.58 16.40
N HIS A 130 -5.72 9.41 17.73
CA HIS A 130 -6.63 10.06 18.69
C HIS A 130 -6.51 11.58 18.65
N LEU A 131 -5.29 12.12 18.62
CA LEU A 131 -5.06 13.56 18.53
C LEU A 131 -5.68 14.15 17.26
N ASN A 132 -5.38 13.55 16.10
CA ASN A 132 -5.94 14.00 14.82
C ASN A 132 -7.47 13.92 14.78
N LYS A 133 -8.06 12.87 15.38
CA LYS A 133 -9.51 12.74 15.49
C LYS A 133 -10.13 13.88 16.30
N LEU A 134 -9.53 14.25 17.44
CA LEU A 134 -10.00 15.35 18.28
C LEU A 134 -9.91 16.70 17.54
N LEU A 135 -8.80 16.92 16.82
CA LEU A 135 -8.63 18.12 15.99
C LEU A 135 -9.70 18.22 14.90
N HIS A 136 -9.91 17.15 14.12
CA HIS A 136 -10.94 17.13 13.08
C HIS A 136 -12.36 17.31 13.66
N GLN A 137 -12.65 16.80 14.86
CA GLN A 137 -13.94 17.01 15.53
C GLN A 137 -14.17 18.49 15.86
N LYS A 138 -13.15 19.15 16.41
CA LYS A 138 -13.20 20.59 16.68
C LYS A 138 -13.38 21.41 15.40
N GLU A 139 -12.66 21.07 14.34
CA GLU A 139 -12.82 21.71 13.03
C GLU A 139 -14.24 21.53 12.48
N MET A 140 -14.83 20.33 12.62
CA MET A 140 -16.22 20.09 12.21
C MET A 140 -17.24 20.89 13.03
N GLU A 141 -17.01 21.11 14.32
CA GLU A 141 -17.85 21.97 15.15
C GLU A 141 -17.80 23.43 14.70
N GLU A 142 -16.61 23.93 14.39
CA GLU A 142 -16.45 25.28 13.82
C GLU A 142 -17.12 25.40 12.45
N VAL A 143 -16.94 24.44 11.55
CA VAL A 143 -17.62 24.45 10.24
C VAL A 143 -19.14 24.52 10.42
N LYS A 144 -19.71 23.67 11.28
CA LYS A 144 -21.16 23.68 11.59
C LYS A 144 -21.66 24.98 12.20
N ARG A 145 -20.80 25.76 12.84
CA ARG A 145 -21.18 27.06 13.41
C ARG A 145 -21.35 28.13 12.33
N TYR A 146 -20.67 27.99 11.20
CA TYR A 146 -20.68 28.96 10.09
C TYR A 146 -21.44 28.50 8.84
N THR A 147 -21.97 27.28 8.82
CA THR A 147 -22.87 26.76 7.79
C THR A 147 -24.28 26.56 8.34
#